data_AF-A0A848W6E0-F1
#
_entry.id   AF-A0A848W6E0-F1
#
_cell.length_a   1.000
_cell.length_b   1.000
_cell.length_c   1.000
_cell.angle_alpha   90.00
_cell.angle_beta   90.00
_cell.angle_gamma   90.00
#
_symmetry.space_group_name_H-M   'P 1'
#
loop_
_entity.id
_entity.type
_entity.pdbx_description
1 polymer ?
#
loop_
_entity_poly.entity_id
_entity_poly.type
_entity_poly.pdbx_seq_one_letter_code
_entity_poly.pdbx_strand_id
1 'polypeptide(L)'
;MTPRDVASLLESFPSEPLGHYPTPLDSVPRLGEALGLTLQIKRDDATGLAFGGNKIRQLEFYLGKALAQGADTILITGAVQSNYVRAAAGAAAKLGLRCHVQLEDRVPLYDESYVNNGNVLVDRLLGAIVHTYPEGEDEAGADARLYEIADEERRQGFNPYVIPLGPGNPPLGALGYVKGALELVEQLEDPSAIDAFVVPSGSGMTHGGFLLGLRLLGVSASVFGICVRRDAAAQAERIAANCRSIEELLGLSAIVSDADIRTADDVLSPGYGRLNDATYAAVLLAARTEGLLLDTVYAGRALAGLVHLAKEGDIAAGSKVVFLHTGGTPALFGYSEVLNDRLANETKPE
;
A
#
# COMPACT_ATOMS: atom_id res chain seq x y z
N MET A 1 1.69 6.78 -24.23
CA MET A 1 1.86 8.23 -23.97
C MET A 1 3.32 8.49 -23.61
N THR A 2 3.84 9.68 -23.87
CA THR A 2 5.19 10.02 -23.38
C THR A 2 5.16 10.28 -21.86
N PRO A 3 6.30 10.16 -21.15
CA PRO A 3 6.39 10.55 -19.74
C PRO A 3 5.82 11.95 -19.45
N ARG A 4 6.09 12.91 -20.35
CA ARG A 4 5.59 14.29 -20.25
C ARG A 4 4.07 14.38 -20.36
N ASP A 5 3.45 13.59 -21.24
CA ASP A 5 1.99 13.59 -21.38
C ASP A 5 1.33 13.05 -20.10
N VAL A 6 1.89 11.99 -19.51
CA VAL A 6 1.40 11.42 -18.25
C VAL A 6 1.58 12.41 -17.10
N ALA A 7 2.72 13.09 -17.00
CA ALA A 7 2.92 14.14 -16.01
C ALA A 7 1.87 15.26 -16.13
N SER A 8 1.63 15.74 -17.35
CA SER A 8 0.64 16.79 -17.66
C SER A 8 -0.79 16.40 -17.25
N LEU A 9 -1.19 15.13 -17.43
CA LEU A 9 -2.49 14.64 -16.93
C LEU A 9 -2.63 14.86 -15.42
N LEU A 10 -1.57 14.59 -14.66
CA LEU A 10 -1.58 14.65 -13.20
C LEU A 10 -1.50 16.09 -12.66
N GLU A 11 -0.87 17.01 -13.37
CA GLU A 11 -0.77 18.43 -13.00
C GLU A 11 -2.12 19.14 -12.88
N SER A 12 -3.17 18.61 -13.52
CA SER A 12 -4.54 19.14 -13.43
C SER A 12 -5.23 18.87 -12.09
N PHE A 13 -4.65 18.01 -11.24
CA PHE A 13 -5.20 17.66 -9.93
C PHE A 13 -4.42 18.36 -8.81
N PRO A 14 -5.12 18.97 -7.83
CA PRO A 14 -4.47 19.48 -6.62
C PRO A 14 -3.67 18.36 -5.94
N SER A 15 -2.40 18.62 -5.66
CA SER A 15 -1.53 17.71 -4.91
C SER A 15 -0.62 18.49 -3.96
N GLU A 16 -0.26 17.85 -2.84
CA GLU A 16 0.66 18.40 -1.85
C GLU A 16 1.88 17.48 -1.72
N PRO A 17 3.12 17.96 -1.94
CA PRO A 17 4.32 17.14 -1.80
C PRO A 17 4.57 16.74 -0.34
N LEU A 18 4.49 15.44 -0.05
CA LEU A 18 4.65 14.89 1.31
C LEU A 18 5.89 14.01 1.45
N GLY A 19 6.30 13.34 0.37
CA GLY A 19 7.36 12.34 0.38
C GLY A 19 8.72 12.83 -0.14
N HIS A 20 9.74 12.01 0.08
CA HIS A 20 11.05 12.14 -0.56
C HIS A 20 11.04 11.34 -1.88
N TYR A 21 11.31 12.03 -3.00
CA TYR A 21 11.33 11.44 -4.34
C TYR A 21 12.56 11.89 -5.13
N PRO A 22 13.00 11.12 -6.15
CA PRO A 22 12.51 9.78 -6.46
C PRO A 22 12.92 8.77 -5.37
N THR A 23 12.06 7.81 -5.03
CA THR A 23 12.45 6.74 -4.09
C THR A 23 13.48 5.81 -4.76
N PRO A 24 14.42 5.21 -4.02
CA PRO A 24 15.45 4.36 -4.62
C PRO A 24 14.88 3.16 -5.39
N LEU A 25 15.64 2.72 -6.41
CA LEU A 25 15.46 1.45 -7.10
C LEU A 25 16.71 0.61 -6.87
N ASP A 26 16.63 -0.32 -5.92
CA ASP A 26 17.79 -1.09 -5.45
C ASP A 26 17.89 -2.41 -6.21
N SER A 27 19.07 -2.75 -6.70
CA SER A 27 19.37 -4.12 -7.14
C SER A 27 19.66 -5.00 -5.93
N VAL A 28 19.02 -6.16 -5.84
CA VAL A 28 19.11 -7.08 -4.69
C VAL A 28 19.60 -8.47 -5.12
N PRO A 29 20.91 -8.60 -5.44
CA PRO A 29 21.42 -9.78 -6.11
C PRO A 29 21.36 -11.05 -5.26
N ARG A 30 21.44 -10.96 -3.92
CA ARG A 30 21.41 -12.17 -3.05
C ARG A 30 19.99 -12.71 -2.93
N LEU A 31 19.00 -11.83 -2.81
CA LEU A 31 17.60 -12.22 -2.86
C LEU A 31 17.22 -12.71 -4.26
N GLY A 32 17.69 -12.03 -5.32
CA GLY A 32 17.51 -12.48 -6.70
C GLY A 32 18.05 -13.88 -6.94
N GLU A 33 19.30 -14.15 -6.53
CA GLU A 33 19.92 -15.48 -6.61
C GLU A 33 19.10 -16.55 -5.88
N ALA A 34 18.63 -16.25 -4.65
CA ALA A 34 17.81 -17.18 -3.87
C ALA A 34 16.48 -17.54 -4.55
N LEU A 35 15.98 -16.68 -5.44
CA LEU A 35 14.74 -16.88 -6.20
C LEU A 35 14.99 -17.33 -7.65
N GLY A 36 16.24 -17.35 -8.11
CA GLY A 36 16.57 -17.59 -9.51
C GLY A 36 16.14 -16.46 -10.46
N LEU A 37 16.15 -15.21 -10.00
CA LEU A 37 15.65 -14.03 -10.72
C LEU A 37 16.69 -12.90 -10.77
N THR A 38 16.55 -12.00 -11.75
CA THR A 38 17.19 -10.67 -11.69
C THR A 38 16.24 -9.72 -10.98
N LEU A 39 16.45 -9.47 -9.69
CA LEU A 39 15.49 -8.74 -8.86
C LEU A 39 15.96 -7.31 -8.54
N GLN A 40 15.05 -6.36 -8.75
CA GLN A 40 15.16 -4.99 -8.24
C GLN A 40 13.99 -4.69 -7.30
N ILE A 41 14.20 -3.81 -6.33
CA ILE A 41 13.18 -3.35 -5.40
C ILE A 41 12.98 -1.85 -5.53
N LYS A 42 11.74 -1.45 -5.82
CA LYS A 42 11.32 -0.05 -5.75
C LYS A 42 10.97 0.29 -4.31
N ARG A 43 11.78 1.15 -3.68
CA ARG A 43 11.80 1.45 -2.24
C ARG A 43 10.77 2.48 -1.80
N ASP A 44 9.49 2.20 -2.04
CA ASP A 44 8.42 3.08 -1.58
C ASP A 44 8.21 3.06 -0.05
N ASP A 45 8.90 2.18 0.67
CA ASP A 45 9.13 2.28 2.12
C ASP A 45 9.92 3.54 2.50
N ALA A 46 10.78 4.04 1.60
CA ALA A 46 11.68 5.17 1.84
C ALA A 46 11.09 6.54 1.46
N THR A 47 9.76 6.68 1.38
CA THR A 47 9.10 7.99 1.16
C THR A 47 9.26 8.97 2.34
N GLY A 48 9.77 8.52 3.49
CA GLY A 48 10.28 9.36 4.58
C GLY A 48 9.28 9.75 5.66
N LEU A 49 8.15 10.38 5.29
CA LEU A 49 7.20 10.96 6.24
C LEU A 49 6.61 9.91 7.19
N ALA A 50 6.80 10.09 8.50
CA ALA A 50 6.29 9.19 9.54
C ALA A 50 6.57 7.70 9.24
N PHE A 51 7.82 7.35 8.91
CA PHE A 51 8.25 6.01 8.46
C PHE A 51 7.79 5.61 7.04
N GLY A 52 7.32 6.56 6.23
CA GLY A 52 7.10 6.41 4.80
C GLY A 52 6.07 5.34 4.41
N GLY A 53 6.30 4.68 3.29
CA GLY A 53 5.39 3.72 2.66
C GLY A 53 4.57 4.29 1.51
N ASN A 54 3.84 3.40 0.85
CA ASN A 54 3.05 3.70 -0.34
C ASN A 54 1.97 4.77 -0.14
N LYS A 55 1.46 4.88 1.09
CA LYS A 55 0.35 5.76 1.41
C LYS A 55 0.69 7.24 1.28
N ILE A 56 1.97 7.60 1.40
CA ILE A 56 2.42 8.99 1.19
C ILE A 56 2.02 9.48 -0.20
N ARG A 57 2.31 8.70 -1.25
CA ARG A 57 1.93 9.05 -2.63
C ARG A 57 0.42 9.22 -2.80
N GLN A 58 -0.38 8.37 -2.14
CA GLN A 58 -1.84 8.45 -2.21
C GLN A 58 -2.36 9.71 -1.52
N LEU A 59 -1.79 10.04 -0.37
CA LEU A 59 -2.20 11.19 0.44
C LEU A 59 -1.89 12.53 -0.22
N GLU A 60 -0.88 12.62 -1.09
CA GLU A 60 -0.56 13.88 -1.78
C GLU A 60 -1.78 14.44 -2.52
N PHE A 61 -2.55 13.59 -3.20
CA PHE A 61 -3.73 14.01 -3.96
C PHE A 61 -4.98 14.22 -3.08
N TYR A 62 -5.15 13.40 -2.04
CA TYR A 62 -6.25 13.63 -1.09
C TYR A 62 -6.06 14.93 -0.30
N LEU A 63 -4.85 15.18 0.21
CA LEU A 63 -4.54 16.39 0.97
C LEU A 63 -4.43 17.62 0.07
N GLY A 64 -3.93 17.47 -1.16
CA GLY A 64 -4.01 18.55 -2.14
C GLY A 64 -5.44 19.02 -2.36
N LYS A 65 -6.39 18.08 -2.51
CA LYS A 65 -7.82 18.42 -2.61
C LYS A 65 -8.37 18.99 -1.30
N ALA A 66 -8.01 18.43 -0.15
CA ALA A 66 -8.47 18.92 1.16
C ALA A 66 -8.04 20.38 1.40
N LEU A 67 -6.77 20.70 1.14
CA LEU A 67 -6.22 22.05 1.25
C LEU A 67 -6.88 23.02 0.26
N ALA A 68 -7.12 22.59 -0.98
CA ALA A 68 -7.85 23.40 -1.96
C ALA A 68 -9.30 23.71 -1.54
N GLN A 69 -9.89 22.87 -0.69
CA GLN A 69 -11.22 23.09 -0.08
C GLN A 69 -11.16 23.83 1.26
N GLY A 70 -9.97 24.27 1.69
CA GLY A 70 -9.75 24.96 2.96
C GLY A 70 -9.96 24.09 4.19
N ALA A 71 -9.77 22.77 4.07
CA ALA A 71 -9.92 21.86 5.20
C ALA A 71 -8.88 22.14 6.29
N ASP A 72 -9.31 22.07 7.55
CA ASP A 72 -8.44 22.20 8.74
C ASP A 72 -8.32 20.88 9.53
N THR A 73 -9.12 19.88 9.16
CA THR A 73 -9.27 18.61 9.88
C THR A 73 -9.36 17.46 8.88
N ILE A 74 -8.58 16.40 9.09
CA ILE A 74 -8.57 15.19 8.26
C ILE A 74 -9.17 14.03 9.04
N LEU A 75 -10.04 13.25 8.42
CA LEU A 75 -10.62 12.04 8.99
C LEU A 75 -10.38 10.84 8.08
N ILE A 76 -9.93 9.73 8.64
CA ILE A 76 -9.61 8.50 7.89
C ILE A 76 -9.80 7.26 8.77
N THR A 77 -10.11 6.12 8.15
CA THR A 77 -10.29 4.83 8.81
C THR A 77 -9.28 3.79 8.33
N GLY A 78 -9.00 2.80 9.17
CA GLY A 78 -8.28 1.59 8.79
C GLY A 78 -8.16 0.62 9.96
N ALA A 79 -7.55 -0.55 9.73
CA ALA A 79 -7.29 -1.50 10.82
C ALA A 79 -6.43 -0.90 11.95
N VAL A 80 -6.43 -1.53 13.12
CA VAL A 80 -5.60 -1.13 14.28
C VAL A 80 -4.15 -0.80 13.92
N GLN A 81 -3.47 -1.69 13.17
CA GLN A 81 -2.10 -1.46 12.69
C GLN A 81 -2.04 -0.80 11.30
N SER A 82 -3.00 0.05 10.94
CA SER A 82 -3.09 0.63 9.61
C SER A 82 -1.93 1.57 9.29
N ASN A 83 -1.19 1.25 8.22
CA ASN A 83 -0.19 2.15 7.66
C ASN A 83 -0.80 3.41 7.05
N TYR A 84 -2.08 3.37 6.67
CA TYR A 84 -2.73 4.49 5.99
C TYR A 84 -3.12 5.60 6.96
N VAL A 85 -3.68 5.23 8.12
CA VAL A 85 -4.02 6.21 9.16
C VAL A 85 -2.76 6.83 9.76
N ARG A 86 -1.69 6.04 9.95
CA ARG A 86 -0.38 6.54 10.38
C ARG A 86 0.26 7.51 9.42
N ALA A 87 0.20 7.21 8.12
CA ALA A 87 0.64 8.12 7.09
C ALA A 87 -0.19 9.43 7.07
N ALA A 88 -1.51 9.33 7.25
CA ALA A 88 -2.41 10.48 7.27
C ALA A 88 -2.19 11.36 8.51
N ALA A 89 -2.02 10.77 9.69
CA ALA A 89 -1.64 11.48 10.91
C ALA A 89 -0.31 12.21 10.73
N GLY A 90 0.68 11.57 10.09
CA GLY A 90 1.97 12.19 9.81
C GLY A 90 1.87 13.38 8.87
N ALA A 91 1.05 13.27 7.84
CA ALA A 91 0.81 14.35 6.89
C ALA A 91 -0.01 15.49 7.50
N ALA A 92 -1.04 15.19 8.28
CA ALA A 92 -1.81 16.19 9.01
C ALA A 92 -0.91 16.98 9.98
N ALA A 93 -0.07 16.29 10.76
CA ALA A 93 0.89 16.94 11.66
C ALA A 93 1.87 17.84 10.90
N LYS A 94 2.41 17.39 9.76
CA LYS A 94 3.30 18.20 8.89
C LYS A 94 2.62 19.46 8.35
N LEU A 95 1.33 19.36 8.01
CA LEU A 95 0.54 20.44 7.41
C LEU A 95 -0.17 21.33 8.44
N GLY A 96 -0.05 21.02 9.74
CA GLY A 96 -0.74 21.76 10.80
C GLY A 96 -2.25 21.52 10.84
N LEU A 97 -2.73 20.38 10.31
CA LEU A 97 -4.13 19.98 10.32
C LEU A 97 -4.45 19.13 11.55
N ARG A 98 -5.68 19.21 12.04
CA ARG A 98 -6.22 18.22 12.99
C ARG A 98 -6.39 16.88 12.29
N CYS A 99 -6.26 15.78 13.02
CA CYS A 99 -6.42 14.44 12.46
C CYS A 99 -7.25 13.55 13.39
N HIS A 100 -8.34 13.00 12.87
CA HIS A 100 -9.06 11.90 13.49
C HIS A 100 -8.76 10.61 12.72
N VAL A 101 -8.41 9.58 13.47
CA VAL A 101 -8.20 8.24 12.92
C VAL A 101 -9.21 7.29 13.56
N GLN A 102 -9.87 6.50 12.74
CA GLN A 102 -10.77 5.44 13.20
C GLN A 102 -10.11 4.08 13.00
N LEU A 103 -9.95 3.33 14.09
CA LEU A 103 -9.29 2.03 14.11
C LEU A 103 -10.33 0.91 14.13
N GLU A 104 -10.39 0.16 13.05
CA GLU A 104 -11.29 -0.97 12.85
C GLU A 104 -10.70 -2.28 13.39
N ASP A 105 -11.54 -3.05 14.09
CA ASP A 105 -11.17 -4.37 14.60
C ASP A 105 -11.30 -5.43 13.50
N ARG A 106 -10.23 -5.59 12.71
CA ARG A 106 -10.19 -6.52 11.56
C ARG A 106 -9.40 -7.81 11.80
N VAL A 107 -8.61 -7.83 12.86
CA VAL A 107 -7.70 -8.94 13.13
C VAL A 107 -7.96 -9.36 14.57
N PRO A 108 -8.32 -10.62 14.83
CA PRO A 108 -8.61 -11.10 16.17
C PRO A 108 -7.31 -11.33 16.96
N LEU A 109 -6.50 -10.28 17.07
CA LEU A 109 -5.27 -10.20 17.86
C LEU A 109 -5.48 -9.04 18.84
N TYR A 110 -5.40 -9.34 20.13
CA TYR A 110 -5.67 -8.39 21.20
C TYR A 110 -4.56 -8.37 22.23
N ASP A 111 -3.37 -8.89 21.89
CA ASP A 111 -2.22 -8.72 22.76
C ASP A 111 -1.86 -7.23 22.91
N GLU A 112 -1.22 -6.92 24.02
CA GLU A 112 -0.91 -5.53 24.40
C GLU A 112 -0.05 -4.84 23.32
N SER A 113 0.83 -5.58 22.65
CA SER A 113 1.68 -5.04 21.60
C SER A 113 0.86 -4.66 20.36
N TYR A 114 -0.10 -5.49 19.96
CA TYR A 114 -0.94 -5.20 18.80
C TYR A 114 -1.77 -3.92 18.97
N VAL A 115 -2.32 -3.68 20.16
CA VAL A 115 -3.22 -2.55 20.42
C VAL A 115 -2.53 -1.26 20.88
N ASN A 116 -1.28 -1.32 21.36
CA ASN A 116 -0.58 -0.15 21.90
C ASN A 116 0.77 0.17 21.24
N ASN A 117 1.30 -0.70 20.39
CA ASN A 117 2.62 -0.53 19.77
C ASN A 117 2.52 -0.26 18.25
N GLY A 118 3.66 -0.17 17.57
CA GLY A 118 3.71 -0.04 16.11
C GLY A 118 3.03 1.24 15.62
N ASN A 119 2.12 1.11 14.64
CA ASN A 119 1.43 2.27 14.07
C ASN A 119 0.56 3.00 15.10
N VAL A 120 -0.08 2.29 16.05
CA VAL A 120 -0.91 2.93 17.09
C VAL A 120 -0.11 3.87 17.98
N LEU A 121 1.10 3.47 18.36
CA LEU A 121 2.00 4.33 19.13
C LEU A 121 2.38 5.57 18.32
N VAL A 122 2.69 5.40 17.04
CA VAL A 122 3.06 6.49 16.14
C VAL A 122 1.89 7.46 15.94
N ASP A 123 0.66 6.98 15.79
CA ASP A 123 -0.55 7.82 15.69
C ASP A 123 -0.69 8.75 16.91
N ARG A 124 -0.49 8.20 18.12
CA ARG A 124 -0.54 8.97 19.37
C ARG A 124 0.58 10.01 19.45
N LEU A 125 1.81 9.64 19.04
CA LEU A 125 2.95 10.57 19.00
C LEU A 125 2.72 11.74 18.02
N LEU A 126 1.99 11.49 16.93
CA LEU A 126 1.63 12.49 15.93
C LEU A 126 0.41 13.35 16.33
N GLY A 127 -0.18 13.08 17.50
CA GLY A 127 -1.31 13.85 18.01
C GLY A 127 -2.66 13.53 17.35
N ALA A 128 -2.80 12.35 16.74
CA ALA A 128 -4.07 11.93 16.18
C ALA A 128 -5.13 11.69 17.27
N ILE A 129 -6.36 12.08 17.00
CA ILE A 129 -7.53 11.78 17.82
C ILE A 129 -8.03 10.39 17.40
N VAL A 130 -7.84 9.40 18.27
CA VAL A 130 -8.11 8.00 17.96
C VAL A 130 -9.55 7.62 18.35
N HIS A 131 -10.27 7.07 17.40
CA HIS A 131 -11.58 6.45 17.58
C HIS A 131 -11.48 4.93 17.33
N THR A 132 -12.35 4.16 17.96
CA THR A 132 -12.46 2.71 17.73
C THR A 132 -13.73 2.39 16.96
N TYR A 133 -13.66 1.44 16.03
CA TYR A 133 -14.81 0.89 15.32
C TYR A 133 -14.79 -0.64 15.44
N PRO A 134 -15.75 -1.24 16.16
CA PRO A 134 -15.67 -2.66 16.55
C PRO A 134 -15.98 -3.63 15.39
N GLU A 135 -16.53 -3.14 14.28
CA GLU A 135 -16.88 -3.98 13.13
C GLU A 135 -15.73 -3.99 12.12
N GLY A 136 -15.18 -5.18 11.88
CA GLY A 136 -14.22 -5.41 10.80
C GLY A 136 -14.92 -5.69 9.48
N GLU A 137 -14.21 -5.44 8.37
CA GLU A 137 -14.67 -5.76 7.00
C GLU A 137 -15.93 -4.99 6.52
N ASP A 138 -16.43 -4.00 7.26
CA ASP A 138 -17.51 -3.09 6.84
C ASP A 138 -16.96 -1.73 6.38
N GLU A 139 -16.53 -1.65 5.12
CA GLU A 139 -16.04 -0.38 4.54
C GLU A 139 -17.13 0.72 4.53
N ALA A 140 -18.40 0.35 4.34
CA ALA A 140 -19.50 1.30 4.22
C ALA A 140 -19.90 1.88 5.58
N GLY A 141 -20.04 1.04 6.60
CA GLY A 141 -20.31 1.49 7.96
C GLY A 141 -19.14 2.26 8.57
N ALA A 142 -17.90 1.85 8.29
CA ALA A 142 -16.73 2.59 8.72
C ALA A 142 -16.68 4.02 8.12
N ASP A 143 -16.96 4.16 6.81
CA ASP A 143 -17.06 5.47 6.16
C ASP A 143 -18.24 6.29 6.71
N ALA A 144 -19.41 5.67 6.92
CA ALA A 144 -20.57 6.35 7.50
C ALA A 144 -20.25 6.94 8.89
N ARG A 145 -19.56 6.18 9.74
CA ARG A 145 -19.12 6.67 11.05
C ARG A 145 -18.12 7.83 10.96
N LEU A 146 -17.21 7.83 9.98
CA LEU A 146 -16.33 8.98 9.74
C LEU A 146 -17.12 10.24 9.37
N TYR A 147 -18.18 10.12 8.57
CA TYR A 147 -19.03 11.25 8.22
C TYR A 147 -19.82 11.80 9.43
N GLU A 148 -20.24 10.94 10.35
CA GLU A 148 -20.85 11.39 11.61
C GLU A 148 -19.86 12.21 12.46
N ILE A 149 -18.61 11.74 12.59
CA ILE A 149 -17.55 12.47 13.30
C ILE A 149 -17.25 13.80 12.58
N ALA A 150 -17.24 13.81 11.25
CA ALA A 150 -17.08 15.04 10.48
C ALA A 150 -18.23 16.03 10.75
N ASP A 151 -19.47 15.56 10.88
CA ASP A 151 -20.61 16.43 11.24
C ASP A 151 -20.53 16.95 12.67
N GLU A 152 -19.91 16.21 13.59
CA GLU A 152 -19.58 16.69 14.94
C GLU A 152 -18.51 17.79 14.92
N GLU A 153 -17.44 17.64 14.14
CA GLU A 153 -16.40 18.66 13.99
C GLU A 153 -16.94 19.92 13.29
N ARG A 154 -17.80 19.78 12.27
CA ARG A 154 -18.48 20.93 11.62
C ARG A 154 -19.30 21.75 12.61
N ARG A 155 -20.02 21.09 13.52
CA ARG A 155 -20.79 21.76 14.58
C ARG A 155 -19.91 22.53 15.58
N GLN A 156 -18.64 22.16 15.69
CA GLN A 156 -17.64 22.86 16.50
C GLN A 156 -16.94 24.00 15.74
N GLY A 157 -17.25 24.19 14.46
CA GLY A 157 -16.70 25.26 13.62
C GLY A 157 -15.46 24.87 12.81
N PHE A 158 -15.11 23.59 12.77
CA PHE A 158 -14.02 23.07 11.92
C PHE A 158 -14.50 22.77 10.50
N ASN A 159 -13.55 22.65 9.57
CA ASN A 159 -13.78 22.26 8.18
C ASN A 159 -13.15 20.88 7.89
N PRO A 160 -13.88 19.78 8.16
CA PRO A 160 -13.36 18.43 8.02
C PRO A 160 -13.41 17.89 6.59
N TYR A 161 -12.35 17.20 6.20
CA TYR A 161 -12.23 16.41 4.99
C TYR A 161 -12.09 14.92 5.32
N VAL A 162 -13.04 14.12 4.83
CA VAL A 162 -13.03 12.66 5.00
C VAL A 162 -12.27 12.03 3.82
N ILE A 163 -11.29 11.18 4.12
CA ILE A 163 -10.63 10.30 3.15
C ILE A 163 -11.33 8.94 3.23
N PRO A 164 -12.20 8.61 2.25
CA PRO A 164 -13.02 7.41 2.31
C PRO A 164 -12.18 6.16 2.01
N LEU A 165 -12.57 5.04 2.62
CA LEU A 165 -12.00 3.73 2.34
C LEU A 165 -12.82 2.95 1.30
N GLY A 166 -14.14 3.11 1.34
CA GLY A 166 -15.09 2.40 0.51
C GLY A 166 -15.08 2.85 -0.96
N PRO A 167 -15.68 2.04 -1.85
CA PRO A 167 -15.84 2.39 -3.25
C PRO A 167 -16.82 3.57 -3.44
N GLY A 168 -16.93 4.07 -4.67
CA GLY A 168 -17.91 5.11 -5.04
C GLY A 168 -17.44 6.55 -4.84
N ASN A 169 -16.23 6.75 -4.33
CA ASN A 169 -15.58 8.05 -4.24
C ASN A 169 -14.49 8.19 -5.33
N PRO A 170 -14.18 9.42 -5.80
CA PRO A 170 -13.09 9.63 -6.75
C PRO A 170 -11.77 9.02 -6.23
N PRO A 171 -11.09 8.16 -7.02
CA PRO A 171 -9.93 7.39 -6.57
C PRO A 171 -8.63 8.22 -6.59
N LEU A 172 -8.63 9.39 -5.96
CA LEU A 172 -7.51 10.34 -5.98
C LEU A 172 -6.18 9.69 -5.54
N GLY A 173 -6.23 8.79 -4.56
CA GLY A 173 -5.06 8.07 -4.08
C GLY A 173 -4.36 7.23 -5.14
N ALA A 174 -5.07 6.78 -6.18
CA ALA A 174 -4.46 6.02 -7.25
C ALA A 174 -3.59 6.88 -8.17
N LEU A 175 -3.85 8.19 -8.29
CA LEU A 175 -3.02 9.12 -9.06
C LEU A 175 -1.59 9.18 -8.54
N GLY A 176 -1.41 9.01 -7.22
CA GLY A 176 -0.10 8.83 -6.58
C GLY A 176 0.71 7.67 -7.16
N TYR A 177 0.04 6.61 -7.61
CA TYR A 177 0.70 5.45 -8.21
C TYR A 177 0.76 5.46 -9.73
N VAL A 178 -0.04 6.28 -10.40
CA VAL A 178 0.26 6.69 -11.78
C VAL A 178 1.58 7.48 -11.80
N LYS A 179 1.76 8.43 -10.87
CA LYS A 179 3.02 9.15 -10.64
C LYS A 179 4.17 8.22 -10.24
N GLY A 180 3.90 7.24 -9.38
CA GLY A 180 4.89 6.23 -8.98
C GLY A 180 5.36 5.34 -10.13
N ALA A 181 4.47 4.97 -11.05
CA ALA A 181 4.83 4.24 -12.26
C ALA A 181 5.68 5.09 -13.21
N LEU A 182 5.32 6.36 -13.41
CA LEU A 182 6.11 7.34 -14.16
C LEU A 182 7.54 7.44 -13.60
N GLU A 183 7.65 7.68 -12.29
CA GLU A 183 8.94 7.77 -11.60
C GLU A 183 9.79 6.50 -11.79
N LEU A 184 9.18 5.32 -11.68
CA LEU A 184 9.89 4.06 -11.89
C LEU A 184 10.37 3.90 -13.34
N VAL A 185 9.53 4.20 -14.32
CA VAL A 185 9.88 4.10 -15.74
C VAL A 185 11.04 5.03 -16.09
N GLU A 186 11.08 6.23 -15.52
CA GLU A 186 12.21 7.17 -15.70
C GLU A 186 13.52 6.69 -15.04
N GLN A 187 13.43 5.85 -14.01
CA GLN A 187 14.60 5.25 -13.35
C GLN A 187 15.12 3.99 -14.04
N LEU A 188 14.31 3.34 -14.88
CA LEU A 188 14.69 2.12 -15.59
C LEU A 188 15.51 2.45 -16.83
N GLU A 189 16.67 1.78 -16.99
CA GLU A 189 17.48 1.90 -18.21
C GLU A 189 16.73 1.42 -19.45
N ASP A 190 16.01 0.30 -19.30
CA ASP A 190 15.14 -0.27 -20.33
C ASP A 190 13.88 -0.85 -19.68
N PRO A 191 12.76 -0.11 -19.71
CA PRO A 191 11.47 -0.60 -19.21
C PRO A 191 10.94 -1.82 -19.96
N SER A 192 11.33 -2.02 -21.22
CA SER A 192 10.86 -3.14 -22.04
C SER A 192 11.55 -4.47 -21.69
N ALA A 193 12.69 -4.40 -20.99
CA ALA A 193 13.40 -5.56 -20.47
C ALA A 193 12.83 -6.10 -19.15
N ILE A 194 11.82 -5.45 -18.56
CA ILE A 194 11.16 -5.96 -17.35
C ILE A 194 10.12 -7.01 -17.75
N ASP A 195 10.21 -8.20 -17.18
CA ASP A 195 9.24 -9.28 -17.44
C ASP A 195 8.02 -9.18 -16.52
N ALA A 196 8.24 -8.81 -15.26
CA ALA A 196 7.19 -8.74 -14.26
C ALA A 196 7.42 -7.67 -13.19
N PHE A 197 6.30 -7.12 -12.71
CA PHE A 197 6.20 -6.31 -11.50
C PHE A 197 5.40 -7.07 -10.45
N VAL A 198 5.77 -6.95 -9.18
CA VAL A 198 5.03 -7.54 -8.06
C VAL A 198 4.64 -6.48 -7.04
N VAL A 199 3.36 -6.45 -6.67
CA VAL A 199 2.78 -5.43 -5.79
C VAL A 199 1.76 -6.05 -4.81
N PRO A 200 1.76 -5.69 -3.51
CA PRO A 200 0.68 -6.09 -2.61
C PRO A 200 -0.67 -5.47 -3.03
N SER A 201 -1.74 -6.26 -3.00
CA SER A 201 -3.07 -5.88 -3.44
C SER A 201 -4.13 -6.05 -2.35
N GLY A 202 -4.58 -4.93 -1.80
CA GLY A 202 -5.62 -4.83 -0.75
C GLY A 202 -6.77 -3.92 -1.18
N SER A 203 -6.75 -2.63 -0.78
CA SER A 203 -7.76 -1.65 -1.25
C SER A 203 -7.67 -1.36 -2.75
N GLY A 204 -6.52 -1.65 -3.37
CA GLY A 204 -6.33 -1.65 -4.81
C GLY A 204 -5.87 -0.33 -5.43
N MET A 205 -5.83 0.78 -4.68
CA MET A 205 -5.38 2.09 -5.22
C MET A 205 -3.92 2.06 -5.70
N THR A 206 -3.02 1.39 -4.96
CA THR A 206 -1.63 1.21 -5.41
C THR A 206 -1.56 0.30 -6.64
N HIS A 207 -2.20 -0.86 -6.61
CA HIS A 207 -2.15 -1.82 -7.72
C HIS A 207 -2.76 -1.24 -9.01
N GLY A 208 -4.00 -0.74 -8.94
CA GLY A 208 -4.69 -0.18 -10.11
C GLY A 208 -4.02 1.08 -10.66
N GLY A 209 -3.61 2.01 -9.79
CA GLY A 209 -2.88 3.21 -10.23
C GLY A 209 -1.54 2.90 -10.88
N PHE A 210 -0.81 1.93 -10.32
CA PHE A 210 0.49 1.51 -10.86
C PHE A 210 0.33 0.78 -12.19
N LEU A 211 -0.62 -0.16 -12.28
CA LEU A 211 -0.94 -0.88 -13.52
C LEU A 211 -1.35 0.09 -14.63
N LEU A 212 -2.29 0.99 -14.35
CA LEU A 212 -2.71 2.01 -15.31
C LEU A 212 -1.54 2.89 -15.75
N GLY A 213 -0.73 3.37 -14.81
CA GLY A 213 0.44 4.19 -15.11
C GLY A 213 1.44 3.50 -16.04
N LEU A 214 1.73 2.22 -15.80
CA LEU A 214 2.59 1.41 -16.68
C LEU A 214 2.01 1.29 -18.09
N ARG A 215 0.69 1.03 -18.21
CA ARG A 215 0.02 0.93 -19.52
C ARG A 215 0.00 2.26 -20.27
N LEU A 216 -0.22 3.37 -19.59
CA LEU A 216 -0.11 4.71 -20.18
C LEU A 216 1.28 4.97 -20.75
N LEU A 217 2.32 4.46 -20.10
CA LEU A 217 3.73 4.59 -20.51
C LEU A 217 4.16 3.55 -21.55
N GLY A 218 3.25 2.69 -22.00
CA GLY A 218 3.53 1.66 -23.01
C GLY A 218 4.29 0.44 -22.49
N VAL A 219 4.36 0.25 -21.16
CA VAL A 219 4.98 -0.93 -20.55
C VAL A 219 3.97 -2.07 -20.52
N SER A 220 4.27 -3.16 -21.23
CA SER A 220 3.41 -4.34 -21.37
C SER A 220 3.72 -5.47 -20.39
N ALA A 221 4.77 -5.32 -19.57
CA ALA A 221 5.17 -6.32 -18.59
C ALA A 221 4.01 -6.74 -17.67
N SER A 222 4.10 -7.96 -17.15
CA SER A 222 3.08 -8.53 -16.26
C SER A 222 3.08 -7.78 -14.93
N VAL A 223 1.91 -7.52 -14.35
CA VAL A 223 1.79 -6.93 -13.01
C VAL A 223 1.04 -7.92 -12.13
N PHE A 224 1.73 -8.55 -11.18
CA PHE A 224 1.15 -9.50 -10.25
C PHE A 224 0.76 -8.78 -8.95
N GLY A 225 -0.54 -8.65 -8.72
CA GLY A 225 -1.12 -8.18 -7.48
C GLY A 225 -1.26 -9.30 -6.46
N ILE A 226 -0.39 -9.35 -5.45
CA ILE A 226 -0.47 -10.38 -4.41
C ILE A 226 -1.57 -10.02 -3.41
N CYS A 227 -2.58 -10.86 -3.32
CA CYS A 227 -3.76 -10.66 -2.49
C CYS A 227 -3.43 -10.69 -1.00
N VAL A 228 -3.81 -9.63 -0.27
CA VAL A 228 -3.57 -9.54 1.18
C VAL A 228 -4.85 -9.62 2.01
N ARG A 229 -6.02 -9.53 1.38
CA ARG A 229 -7.32 -9.43 2.07
C ARG A 229 -8.42 -10.27 1.45
N ARG A 230 -8.54 -10.26 0.12
CA ARG A 230 -9.58 -10.96 -0.64
C ARG A 230 -8.94 -12.04 -1.49
N ASP A 231 -9.72 -13.06 -1.86
CA ASP A 231 -9.28 -14.03 -2.87
C ASP A 231 -9.00 -13.36 -4.23
N ALA A 232 -8.36 -14.10 -5.13
CA ALA A 232 -7.94 -13.60 -6.43
C ALA A 232 -9.13 -13.09 -7.27
N ALA A 233 -10.26 -13.80 -7.28
CA ALA A 233 -11.41 -13.41 -8.09
C ALA A 233 -12.01 -12.08 -7.60
N ALA A 234 -12.31 -11.98 -6.31
CA ALA A 234 -12.86 -10.76 -5.71
C ALA A 234 -11.87 -9.59 -5.78
N GLN A 235 -10.56 -9.86 -5.69
CA GLN A 235 -9.56 -8.83 -5.86
C GLN A 235 -9.45 -8.37 -7.32
N ALA A 236 -9.52 -9.27 -8.30
CA ALA A 236 -9.51 -8.92 -9.72
C ALA A 236 -10.70 -8.02 -10.08
N GLU A 237 -11.92 -8.35 -9.62
CA GLU A 237 -13.10 -7.51 -9.80
C GLU A 237 -12.91 -6.12 -9.22
N ARG A 238 -12.33 -6.02 -8.01
CA ARG A 238 -12.03 -4.72 -7.38
C ARG A 238 -11.00 -3.92 -8.17
N ILE A 239 -9.96 -4.57 -8.71
CA ILE A 239 -8.95 -3.88 -9.52
C ILE A 239 -9.54 -3.41 -10.84
N ALA A 240 -10.39 -4.21 -11.49
CA ALA A 240 -11.07 -3.81 -12.72
C ALA A 240 -11.96 -2.58 -12.48
N ALA A 241 -12.72 -2.58 -11.39
CA ALA A 241 -13.54 -1.42 -11.00
C ALA A 241 -12.67 -0.18 -10.72
N ASN A 242 -11.58 -0.34 -9.96
CA ASN A 242 -10.67 0.76 -9.68
C ASN A 242 -10.05 1.32 -10.96
N CYS A 243 -9.54 0.48 -11.86
CA CYS A 243 -8.95 0.92 -13.13
C CYS A 243 -9.95 1.74 -13.94
N ARG A 244 -11.20 1.27 -14.08
CA ARG A 244 -12.27 2.04 -14.75
C ARG A 244 -12.52 3.40 -14.10
N SER A 245 -12.59 3.47 -12.77
CA SER A 245 -12.78 4.74 -12.07
C SER A 245 -11.59 5.69 -12.19
N ILE A 246 -10.36 5.18 -12.29
CA ILE A 246 -9.16 6.01 -12.49
C ILE A 246 -9.11 6.51 -13.93
N GLU A 247 -9.44 5.66 -14.91
CA GLU A 247 -9.57 6.06 -16.32
C GLU A 247 -10.61 7.17 -16.48
N GLU A 248 -11.81 7.00 -15.91
CA GLU A 248 -12.88 8.01 -15.91
C GLU A 248 -12.40 9.32 -15.27
N LEU A 249 -11.74 9.25 -14.11
CA LEU A 249 -11.18 10.42 -13.43
C LEU A 249 -10.19 11.19 -14.30
N LEU A 250 -9.40 10.49 -15.11
CA LEU A 250 -8.40 11.07 -16.02
C LEU A 250 -8.98 11.45 -17.41
N GLY A 251 -10.27 11.21 -17.66
CA GLY A 251 -10.89 11.43 -18.97
C GLY A 251 -10.39 10.45 -20.04
N LEU A 252 -10.00 9.25 -19.64
CA LEU A 252 -9.50 8.17 -20.48
C LEU A 252 -10.49 7.00 -20.50
N SER A 253 -10.26 6.04 -21.39
CA SER A 253 -11.01 4.79 -21.42
C SER A 253 -10.21 3.66 -22.06
N ALA A 254 -10.44 2.45 -21.56
CA ALA A 254 -9.92 1.20 -22.14
C ALA A 254 -8.38 1.17 -22.26
N ILE A 255 -7.69 1.66 -21.24
CA ILE A 255 -6.23 1.60 -21.13
C ILE A 255 -5.79 0.27 -20.51
N VAL A 256 -6.52 -0.19 -19.50
CA VAL A 256 -6.31 -1.49 -18.84
C VAL A 256 -7.40 -2.46 -19.27
N SER A 257 -7.00 -3.63 -19.77
CA SER A 257 -7.92 -4.73 -20.09
C SER A 257 -8.01 -5.73 -18.93
N ASP A 258 -9.06 -6.56 -18.91
CA ASP A 258 -9.17 -7.63 -17.91
C ASP A 258 -7.99 -8.62 -17.96
N ALA A 259 -7.37 -8.80 -19.14
CA ALA A 259 -6.19 -9.65 -19.32
C ALA A 259 -4.92 -9.08 -18.67
N ASP A 260 -4.89 -7.78 -18.38
CA ASP A 260 -3.79 -7.13 -17.67
C ASP A 260 -3.86 -7.37 -16.15
N ILE A 261 -5.04 -7.72 -15.62
CA ILE A 261 -5.28 -7.85 -14.19
C ILE A 261 -4.91 -9.25 -13.74
N ARG A 262 -3.72 -9.37 -13.14
CA ARG A 262 -3.25 -10.63 -12.56
C ARG A 262 -3.22 -10.52 -11.04
N THR A 263 -3.97 -11.36 -10.36
CA THR A 263 -4.04 -11.42 -8.90
C THR A 263 -3.75 -12.83 -8.42
N ALA A 264 -2.92 -12.96 -7.39
CA ALA A 264 -2.52 -14.24 -6.82
C ALA A 264 -2.81 -14.28 -5.32
N ASP A 265 -3.50 -15.31 -4.86
CA ASP A 265 -3.96 -15.50 -3.48
C ASP A 265 -3.48 -16.80 -2.84
N ASP A 266 -2.53 -17.50 -3.46
CA ASP A 266 -1.96 -18.78 -2.98
C ASP A 266 -1.38 -18.69 -1.56
N VAL A 267 -0.94 -17.49 -1.17
CA VAL A 267 -0.37 -17.19 0.15
C VAL A 267 -1.32 -16.35 1.05
N LEU A 268 -2.60 -16.23 0.68
CA LEU A 268 -3.58 -15.41 1.42
C LEU A 268 -3.99 -16.03 2.76
N SER A 269 -4.15 -17.35 2.82
CA SER A 269 -4.60 -18.05 4.03
C SER A 269 -3.65 -17.77 5.22
N PRO A 270 -4.16 -17.44 6.42
CA PRO A 270 -5.54 -17.61 6.87
C PRO A 270 -6.36 -16.32 6.84
N GLY A 271 -5.99 -15.35 5.99
CA GLY A 271 -6.70 -14.09 5.79
C GLY A 271 -5.88 -12.86 6.18
N TYR A 272 -6.55 -11.70 6.17
CA TYR A 272 -5.95 -10.39 6.42
C TYR A 272 -5.33 -10.29 7.82
N GLY A 273 -4.13 -9.70 7.91
CA GLY A 273 -3.45 -9.44 9.18
C GLY A 273 -2.91 -10.66 9.93
N ARG A 274 -3.17 -11.88 9.45
CA ARG A 274 -2.75 -13.11 10.13
C ARG A 274 -1.47 -13.69 9.50
N LEU A 275 -0.44 -13.85 10.31
CA LEU A 275 0.86 -14.39 9.86
C LEU A 275 0.75 -15.89 9.54
N ASN A 276 1.30 -16.29 8.39
CA ASN A 276 1.45 -17.69 7.96
C ASN A 276 2.93 -18.04 7.74
N ASP A 277 3.22 -19.32 7.49
CA ASP A 277 4.59 -19.82 7.33
C ASP A 277 5.29 -19.24 6.10
N ALA A 278 4.57 -19.10 4.97
CA ALA A 278 5.13 -18.55 3.74
C ALA A 278 5.55 -17.08 3.91
N THR A 279 4.69 -16.27 4.54
CA THR A 279 4.95 -14.86 4.84
C THR A 279 6.08 -14.72 5.85
N TYR A 280 6.09 -15.55 6.90
CA TYR A 280 7.17 -15.57 7.87
C TYR A 280 8.52 -15.91 7.23
N ALA A 281 8.58 -16.96 6.42
CA ALA A 281 9.79 -17.35 5.69
C ALA A 281 10.27 -16.26 4.73
N ALA A 282 9.35 -15.60 4.00
CA ALA A 282 9.69 -14.50 3.10
C ALA A 282 10.26 -13.28 3.83
N VAL A 283 9.68 -12.91 4.98
CA VAL A 283 10.19 -11.83 5.84
C VAL A 283 11.63 -12.15 6.30
N LEU A 284 11.89 -13.38 6.76
CA LEU A 284 13.22 -13.80 7.15
C LEU A 284 14.20 -13.85 5.98
N LEU A 285 13.73 -14.30 4.80
CA LEU A 285 14.54 -14.34 3.60
C LEU A 285 15.05 -12.95 3.25
N ALA A 286 14.15 -11.96 3.10
CA ALA A 286 14.54 -10.57 2.82
C ALA A 286 15.47 -9.98 3.88
N ALA A 287 15.18 -10.23 5.16
CA ALA A 287 16.00 -9.72 6.26
C ALA A 287 17.41 -10.33 6.24
N ARG A 288 17.54 -11.63 5.98
CA ARG A 288 18.82 -12.37 6.07
C ARG A 288 19.64 -12.30 4.76
N THR A 289 19.03 -12.01 3.61
CA THR A 289 19.76 -11.82 2.34
C THR A 289 20.15 -10.37 2.09
N GLU A 290 19.27 -9.41 2.39
CA GLU A 290 19.45 -8.01 1.99
C GLU A 290 19.36 -7.01 3.15
N GLY A 291 19.10 -7.46 4.38
CA GLY A 291 18.86 -6.55 5.50
C GLY A 291 17.56 -5.75 5.37
N LEU A 292 16.61 -6.23 4.56
CA LEU A 292 15.35 -5.56 4.28
C LEU A 292 14.25 -6.05 5.23
N LEU A 293 13.60 -5.11 5.92
CA LEU A 293 12.51 -5.41 6.84
C LEU A 293 11.15 -5.17 6.18
N LEU A 294 10.41 -6.26 5.99
CA LEU A 294 9.06 -6.26 5.46
C LEU A 294 8.05 -6.51 6.57
N ASP A 295 6.89 -5.86 6.52
CA ASP A 295 5.80 -6.17 7.46
C ASP A 295 5.13 -7.51 7.15
N THR A 296 4.42 -8.07 8.12
CA THR A 296 3.78 -9.39 8.05
C THR A 296 2.42 -9.39 7.36
N VAL A 297 1.87 -8.23 7.00
CA VAL A 297 0.51 -8.10 6.43
C VAL A 297 0.57 -7.82 4.93
N TYR A 298 1.44 -6.92 4.50
CA TYR A 298 1.50 -6.44 3.12
C TYR A 298 2.77 -6.86 2.41
N ALA A 299 3.89 -6.20 2.66
CA ALA A 299 5.11 -6.35 1.87
C ALA A 299 5.71 -7.76 2.03
N GLY A 300 5.70 -8.34 3.23
CA GLY A 300 6.16 -9.70 3.47
C GLY A 300 5.29 -10.73 2.75
N ARG A 301 3.97 -10.51 2.70
CA ARG A 301 3.05 -11.39 1.97
C ARG A 301 3.23 -11.26 0.46
N ALA A 302 3.46 -10.05 -0.04
CA ALA A 302 3.79 -9.86 -1.45
C ALA A 302 5.10 -10.54 -1.85
N LEU A 303 6.12 -10.52 -0.98
CA LEU A 303 7.35 -11.26 -1.23
C LEU A 303 7.11 -12.78 -1.17
N ALA A 304 6.29 -13.27 -0.25
CA ALA A 304 5.90 -14.68 -0.23
C ALA A 304 5.17 -15.10 -1.52
N GLY A 305 4.32 -14.23 -2.06
CA GLY A 305 3.70 -14.43 -3.37
C GLY A 305 4.72 -14.47 -4.51
N LEU A 306 5.71 -13.57 -4.52
CA LEU A 306 6.81 -13.63 -5.49
C LEU A 306 7.59 -14.94 -5.38
N VAL A 307 7.91 -15.40 -4.17
CA VAL A 307 8.59 -16.69 -3.96
C VAL A 307 7.75 -17.84 -4.53
N HIS A 308 6.44 -17.83 -4.29
CA HIS A 308 5.53 -18.83 -4.82
C HIS A 308 5.49 -18.81 -6.36
N LEU A 309 5.27 -17.65 -6.98
CA LEU A 309 5.22 -17.47 -8.43
C LEU A 309 6.52 -17.90 -9.13
N ALA A 310 7.68 -17.62 -8.51
CA ALA A 310 8.97 -18.06 -9.04
C ALA A 310 9.15 -19.58 -8.93
N LYS A 311 8.69 -20.18 -7.83
CA LYS A 311 8.79 -21.62 -7.57
C LYS A 311 7.89 -22.44 -8.50
N GLU A 312 6.66 -22.00 -8.71
CA GLU A 312 5.69 -22.68 -9.59
C GLU A 312 5.92 -22.39 -11.08
N GLY A 313 6.79 -21.42 -11.41
CA GLY A 313 7.19 -21.10 -12.77
C GLY A 313 6.27 -20.11 -13.49
N ASP A 314 5.30 -19.51 -12.78
CA ASP A 314 4.48 -18.40 -13.30
C ASP A 314 5.32 -17.17 -13.62
N ILE A 315 6.41 -16.98 -12.87
CA ILE A 315 7.53 -16.12 -13.25
C ILE A 315 8.71 -17.04 -13.58
N ALA A 316 9.15 -17.01 -14.83
CA ALA A 316 10.20 -17.89 -15.32
C ALA A 316 11.54 -17.60 -14.65
N ALA A 317 12.35 -18.65 -14.46
CA ALA A 317 13.72 -18.50 -14.00
C ALA A 317 14.53 -17.59 -14.94
N GLY A 318 15.34 -16.70 -14.37
CA GLY A 318 16.11 -15.70 -15.10
C GLY A 318 15.35 -14.42 -15.45
N SER A 319 14.04 -14.35 -15.18
CA SER A 319 13.25 -13.13 -15.44
C SER A 319 13.76 -11.92 -14.66
N LYS A 320 13.64 -10.74 -15.28
CA LYS A 320 13.90 -9.45 -14.65
C LYS A 320 12.63 -8.92 -14.00
N VAL A 321 12.66 -8.82 -12.68
CA VAL A 321 11.49 -8.53 -11.84
C VAL A 321 11.72 -7.27 -11.02
N VAL A 322 10.70 -6.40 -10.94
CA VAL A 322 10.67 -5.29 -9.99
C VAL A 322 9.63 -5.57 -8.91
N PHE A 323 10.07 -5.69 -7.67
CA PHE A 323 9.20 -5.80 -6.50
C PHE A 323 8.96 -4.43 -5.87
N LEU A 324 7.70 -4.07 -5.63
CA LEU A 324 7.35 -2.80 -4.99
C LEU A 324 7.29 -2.97 -3.47
N HIS A 325 8.32 -2.50 -2.75
CA HIS A 325 8.30 -2.46 -1.30
C HIS A 325 7.44 -1.29 -0.82
N THR A 326 6.20 -1.59 -0.43
CA THR A 326 5.20 -0.55 -0.05
C THR A 326 5.34 0.01 1.37
N GLY A 327 6.44 -0.27 2.07
CA GLY A 327 6.61 0.06 3.49
C GLY A 327 5.89 -0.91 4.42
N GLY A 328 5.36 -0.37 5.52
CA GLY A 328 4.64 -1.14 6.54
C GLY A 328 5.46 -1.45 7.80
N THR A 329 6.75 -1.18 7.78
CA THR A 329 7.74 -1.63 8.78
C THR A 329 7.37 -1.34 10.23
N PRO A 330 6.79 -0.18 10.63
CA PRO A 330 6.39 0.04 12.03
C PRO A 330 5.40 -1.00 12.56
N ALA A 331 4.55 -1.58 11.69
CA ALA A 331 3.60 -2.60 12.09
C ALA A 331 4.27 -3.87 12.62
N LEU A 332 5.54 -4.15 12.28
CA LEU A 332 6.29 -5.29 12.82
C LEU A 332 6.27 -5.33 14.35
N PHE A 333 6.37 -4.17 14.99
CA PHE A 333 6.35 -4.06 16.45
C PHE A 333 4.97 -4.37 17.03
N GLY A 334 3.89 -4.18 16.26
CA GLY A 334 2.55 -4.65 16.61
C GLY A 334 2.41 -6.18 16.59
N TYR A 335 3.29 -6.89 15.86
CA TYR A 335 3.32 -8.37 15.79
C TYR A 335 4.50 -8.96 16.58
N SER A 336 5.08 -8.21 17.53
CA SER A 336 6.32 -8.61 18.19
C SER A 336 6.20 -9.93 18.96
N GLU A 337 5.07 -10.19 19.63
CA GLU A 337 4.84 -11.42 20.40
C GLU A 337 4.87 -12.66 19.48
N VAL A 338 4.01 -12.70 18.46
CA VAL A 338 3.97 -13.83 17.52
C VAL A 338 5.28 -14.03 16.76
N LEU A 339 6.02 -12.95 16.46
CA LEU A 339 7.32 -13.03 15.79
C LEU A 339 8.40 -13.58 16.73
N ASN A 340 8.45 -13.11 17.97
CA ASN A 340 9.39 -13.58 18.98
C ASN A 340 9.16 -15.05 19.31
N ASP A 341 7.91 -15.48 19.43
CA ASP A 341 7.55 -16.88 19.68
C ASP A 341 8.06 -17.80 18.56
N ARG A 342 7.87 -17.39 17.30
CA ARG A 342 8.39 -18.16 16.16
C ARG A 342 9.92 -18.22 16.14
N LEU A 343 10.58 -17.08 16.34
CA LEU A 343 12.05 -17.00 16.38
C LEU A 343 12.64 -17.85 17.52
N ALA A 344 12.00 -17.87 18.69
CA ALA A 344 12.43 -18.69 19.82
C ALA A 344 12.31 -20.19 19.51
N ASN A 345 11.30 -20.59 18.73
CA ASN A 345 11.12 -21.99 18.35
C ASN A 345 12.07 -22.47 17.23
N GLU A 346 12.63 -21.58 16.40
CA GLU A 346 13.69 -21.94 15.42
C GLU A 346 15.02 -22.35 16.10
N THR A 347 15.26 -21.89 17.32
CA THR A 347 16.56 -22.06 18.01
C THR A 347 16.64 -23.27 18.94
N LYS A 348 15.57 -24.08 19.02
CA LYS A 348 15.61 -25.35 19.77
C LYS A 348 16.07 -26.46 18.82
N PRO A 349 17.28 -27.05 19.02
CA PRO A 349 17.66 -28.25 18.29
C PRO A 349 16.71 -29.40 18.66
N GLU A 350 16.27 -30.18 17.67
CA GLU A 350 15.58 -31.46 17.86
C GLU A 350 16.42 -32.47 18.66
#